data_AF-A0A432FFG5-F1
#
_entry.id   AF-A0A432FFG5-F1
#
_cell.length_a   1.000
_cell.length_b   1.000
_cell.length_c   1.000
_cell.angle_alpha   90.00
_cell.angle_beta   90.00
_cell.angle_gamma   90.00
#
_symmetry.space_group_name_H-M   'P 1'
#
loop_
_entity.id
_entity.type
_entity.pdbx_description
1 polymer ?
#
loop_
_entity_poly.entity_id
_entity_poly.type
_entity_poly.pdbx_seq_one_letter_code
_entity_poly.pdbx_strand_id
1 'polypeptide(L)'
;MAMRSGDMSRLLPCRMCGNDLSPQAIFCPQCGHPRVGTEPEAPKPSGVVDMSGSGLRELMAIIEQNLEVLREMAIHGSGEMKALAIALLQARGRKPEPDHPPDEDLPFDTPLPPLPPEEGGAAVED
;
A
#
# COMPACT_ATOMS: atom_id res chain seq x y z
N MET A 1 -24.88 -23.95 55.18
CA MET A 1 -24.97 -24.30 53.75
C MET A 1 -23.61 -24.84 53.33
N ALA A 2 -23.47 -26.16 53.20
CA ALA A 2 -22.22 -26.79 52.77
C ALA A 2 -22.10 -26.65 51.25
N MET A 3 -21.20 -25.79 50.79
CA MET A 3 -20.87 -25.67 49.37
C MET A 3 -20.12 -26.92 48.95
N ARG A 4 -20.70 -27.63 47.98
CA ARG A 4 -20.32 -28.94 47.49
C ARG A 4 -18.92 -28.90 46.91
N SER A 5 -18.08 -29.84 47.31
CA SER A 5 -16.79 -30.16 46.69
C SER A 5 -17.02 -30.52 45.21
N GLY A 6 -16.94 -29.53 44.32
CA GLY A 6 -16.92 -29.72 42.88
C GLY A 6 -15.50 -30.06 42.44
N ASP A 7 -15.35 -31.19 41.75
CA ASP A 7 -14.22 -31.59 40.91
C ASP A 7 -12.87 -30.91 41.21
N MET A 8 -11.98 -31.64 41.90
CA MET A 8 -10.53 -31.38 41.88
C MET A 8 -9.95 -31.74 40.49
N SER A 9 -10.53 -31.15 39.43
CA SER A 9 -9.93 -31.08 38.11
C SER A 9 -8.57 -30.41 38.30
N ARG A 10 -7.49 -31.20 38.21
CA ARG A 10 -6.11 -30.70 38.40
C ARG A 10 -5.93 -29.44 37.56
N LEU A 11 -5.86 -28.29 38.23
CA LEU A 11 -5.56 -27.02 37.59
C LEU A 11 -4.15 -27.12 37.01
N LEU A 12 -3.97 -26.58 35.81
CA LEU A 12 -2.70 -26.61 35.11
C LEU A 12 -2.12 -25.20 35.08
N PRO A 13 -0.85 -25.01 35.48
CA PRO A 13 -0.26 -23.69 35.52
C PRO A 13 -0.05 -23.17 34.10
N CYS A 14 -0.32 -21.88 33.90
CA CYS A 14 0.01 -21.19 32.67
C CYS A 14 1.54 -21.16 32.47
N ARG A 15 2.01 -21.58 31.29
CA ARG A 15 3.46 -21.58 30.97
C ARG A 15 4.09 -20.19 30.88
N MET A 16 3.27 -19.14 30.75
CA MET A 16 3.75 -17.76 30.64
C MET A 16 3.73 -16.99 31.96
N CYS A 17 2.65 -17.11 32.75
CA CYS A 17 2.45 -16.30 33.95
C CYS A 17 2.22 -17.11 35.24
N GLY A 18 2.13 -18.43 35.16
CA GLY A 18 1.92 -19.30 36.33
C GLY A 18 0.48 -19.36 36.85
N ASN A 19 -0.48 -18.62 36.28
CA ASN A 19 -1.88 -18.68 36.69
C ASN A 19 -2.47 -20.09 36.57
N ASP A 20 -3.31 -20.48 37.51
CA ASP A 20 -4.02 -21.75 37.48
C ASP A 20 -5.14 -21.76 36.42
N LEU A 21 -5.07 -22.70 35.48
CA LEU A 21 -6.01 -22.83 34.38
C LEU A 21 -6.83 -24.11 34.51
N SER A 22 -8.12 -24.01 34.20
CA SER A 22 -8.94 -25.19 33.94
C SER A 22 -8.33 -26.00 32.80
N PRO A 23 -8.32 -27.35 32.86
CA PRO A 23 -7.88 -28.21 31.76
C PRO A 23 -8.55 -27.88 30.43
N GLN A 24 -9.77 -27.34 30.46
CA GLN A 24 -10.60 -27.01 29.30
C GLN A 24 -10.40 -25.57 28.79
N ALA A 25 -9.64 -24.72 29.52
CA ALA A 25 -9.40 -23.35 29.09
C ALA A 25 -8.62 -23.35 27.76
N ILE A 26 -9.00 -22.48 26.81
CA ILE A 26 -8.30 -22.31 25.53
C ILE A 26 -7.23 -21.21 25.64
N PHE A 27 -7.49 -20.18 26.44
CA PHE A 27 -6.58 -19.05 26.69
C PHE A 27 -6.40 -18.83 28.20
N CYS A 28 -5.25 -18.29 28.60
CA CYS A 28 -5.06 -17.82 29.96
C CYS A 28 -5.87 -16.53 30.21
N PRO A 29 -6.74 -16.45 31.22
CA PRO A 29 -7.49 -15.23 31.52
C PRO A 29 -6.62 -14.11 32.09
N GLN A 30 -5.44 -14.42 32.61
CA GLN A 30 -4.55 -13.43 33.19
C GLN A 30 -3.61 -12.78 32.15
N CYS A 31 -3.07 -13.56 31.20
CA CYS A 31 -2.09 -13.05 30.23
C CYS A 31 -2.50 -13.21 28.77
N GLY A 32 -3.66 -13.79 28.47
CA GLY A 32 -4.15 -14.00 27.11
C GLY A 32 -3.42 -15.07 26.30
N HIS A 33 -2.36 -15.69 26.84
CA HIS A 33 -1.57 -16.66 26.08
C HIS A 33 -2.39 -17.93 25.79
N PRO A 34 -2.44 -18.38 24.53
CA PRO A 34 -3.14 -19.60 24.17
C PRO A 34 -2.52 -20.79 24.88
N ARG A 35 -3.36 -21.72 25.31
CA ARG A 35 -2.90 -23.04 25.72
C ARG A 35 -2.72 -23.85 24.44
N VAL A 36 -1.49 -24.25 24.17
CA VAL A 36 -1.20 -25.34 23.24
C VAL A 36 -1.82 -26.61 23.83
N GLY A 37 -3.04 -26.92 23.38
CA GLY A 37 -3.80 -28.08 23.81
C GLY A 37 -3.07 -29.36 23.45
N THR A 38 -3.14 -30.35 24.34
CA THR A 38 -2.92 -31.75 23.97
C THR A 38 -3.99 -32.13 22.95
N GLU A 39 -3.67 -32.05 21.68
CA GLU A 39 -4.45 -32.72 20.64
C GLU A 39 -4.44 -34.24 20.94
N PRO A 40 -5.55 -34.97 20.75
CA PRO A 40 -5.45 -36.41 20.58
C PRO A 40 -4.50 -36.64 19.41
N GLU A 41 -3.45 -37.44 19.63
CA GLU A 41 -2.38 -37.74 18.65
C GLU A 41 -2.93 -37.74 17.22
N ALA A 42 -2.74 -36.61 16.54
CA ALA A 42 -2.80 -36.58 15.10
C ALA A 42 -1.70 -37.54 14.62
N PRO A 43 -1.97 -38.38 13.60
CA PRO A 43 -0.97 -39.30 13.10
C PRO A 43 0.26 -38.48 12.73
N LYS A 44 1.39 -38.74 13.42
CA LYS A 44 2.69 -38.22 13.05
C LYS A 44 2.83 -38.46 11.54
N PRO A 45 2.97 -37.43 10.69
CA PRO A 45 3.29 -37.69 9.31
C PRO A 45 4.70 -38.29 9.32
N SER A 46 4.78 -39.61 9.26
CA SER A 46 5.94 -40.31 8.73
C SER A 46 5.95 -39.99 7.23
N GLY A 47 6.32 -38.75 6.94
CA GLY A 47 6.38 -38.20 5.61
C GLY A 47 7.83 -38.00 5.29
N VAL A 48 8.38 -38.87 4.45
CA VAL A 48 9.55 -38.52 3.65
C VAL A 48 9.27 -37.17 3.00
N VAL A 49 9.94 -36.13 3.48
CA VAL A 49 9.90 -34.80 2.88
C VAL A 49 10.64 -34.88 1.55
N ASP A 50 9.95 -34.56 0.47
CA ASP A 50 10.53 -34.54 -0.87
C ASP A 50 11.63 -33.47 -0.95
N MET A 51 12.90 -33.91 -0.91
CA MET A 51 14.09 -33.06 -1.08
C MET A 51 14.32 -32.67 -2.54
N SER A 52 13.35 -32.92 -3.43
CA SER A 52 13.47 -32.52 -4.83
C SER A 52 13.49 -31.01 -5.02
N GLY A 53 13.24 -30.18 -3.99
CA GLY A 53 13.17 -28.72 -4.14
C GLY A 53 11.95 -28.27 -4.94
N SER A 54 10.91 -29.11 -5.00
CA SER A 54 9.64 -28.85 -5.69
C SER A 54 8.99 -27.56 -5.20
N GLY A 55 8.95 -27.34 -3.88
CA GLY A 55 8.42 -26.10 -3.31
C GLY A 55 9.20 -24.84 -3.71
N LEU A 56 10.51 -24.93 -3.90
CA LEU A 56 11.32 -23.78 -4.35
C LEU A 56 11.09 -23.48 -5.84
N ARG A 57 10.97 -24.51 -6.67
CA ARG A 57 10.63 -24.34 -8.10
C ARG A 57 9.23 -23.78 -8.29
N GLU A 58 8.27 -24.26 -7.52
CA GLU A 58 6.90 -23.75 -7.55
C GLU A 58 6.83 -22.29 -7.09
N LEU A 59 7.58 -21.93 -6.03
CA LEU A 59 7.71 -20.54 -5.60
C LEU A 59 8.34 -19.65 -6.68
N MET A 60 9.40 -20.12 -7.36
CA MET A 60 9.99 -19.37 -8.48
C MET A 60 8.99 -19.15 -9.63
N ALA A 61 8.21 -20.17 -9.99
CA ALA A 61 7.18 -20.04 -11.03
C ALA A 61 6.11 -18.99 -10.66
N ILE A 62 5.68 -18.96 -9.40
CA ILE A 62 4.72 -17.97 -8.90
C ILE A 62 5.31 -16.55 -8.98
N ILE A 63 6.58 -16.38 -8.59
CA ILE A 63 7.26 -15.09 -8.65
C ILE A 63 7.37 -14.59 -10.08
N GLU A 64 7.79 -15.45 -11.02
CA GLU A 64 7.88 -15.11 -12.44
C GLU A 64 6.53 -14.69 -13.02
N GLN A 65 5.47 -15.44 -12.73
CA GLN A 65 4.12 -15.12 -13.16
C GLN A 65 3.65 -13.77 -12.61
N ASN A 66 3.84 -13.51 -11.32
CA ASN A 66 3.45 -12.24 -10.70
C ASN A 66 4.19 -11.04 -11.32
N LEU A 67 5.49 -11.19 -11.62
CA LEU A 67 6.26 -10.15 -12.28
C LEU A 67 5.78 -9.88 -13.71
N GLU A 68 5.31 -10.90 -14.42
CA GLU A 68 4.71 -10.72 -15.75
C GLU A 68 3.40 -9.95 -15.68
N VAL A 69 2.51 -10.33 -14.77
CA VAL A 69 1.24 -9.61 -14.54
C VAL A 69 1.50 -8.13 -14.19
N LEU A 70 2.50 -7.87 -13.34
CA LEU A 70 2.90 -6.51 -12.99
C LEU A 70 3.44 -5.73 -14.21
N ARG A 71 4.23 -6.37 -15.09
CA ARG A 71 4.70 -5.74 -16.33
C ARG A 71 3.53 -5.37 -17.25
N GLU A 72 2.60 -6.29 -17.48
CA GLU A 72 1.42 -6.03 -18.30
C GLU A 72 0.56 -4.90 -17.73
N MET A 73 0.26 -4.92 -16.43
CA MET A 73 -0.52 -3.86 -15.78
C MET A 73 0.20 -2.52 -15.75
N ALA A 74 1.53 -2.48 -15.66
CA ALA A 74 2.30 -1.25 -15.70
C ALA A 74 2.33 -0.63 -17.12
N ILE A 75 2.37 -1.45 -18.16
CA ILE A 75 2.30 -1.00 -19.56
C ILE A 75 0.87 -0.56 -19.91
N HIS A 76 -0.10 -1.32 -19.41
CA HIS A 76 -1.53 -1.06 -19.55
C HIS A 76 -2.07 -0.56 -18.20
N GLY A 77 -1.52 0.53 -17.67
CA GLY A 77 -2.16 1.22 -16.55
C GLY A 77 -3.64 1.32 -16.88
N SER A 78 -4.52 0.80 -15.97
CA SER A 78 -5.94 0.50 -16.23
C SER A 78 -6.48 1.37 -17.35
N GLY A 79 -7.03 0.78 -18.42
CA GLY A 79 -7.45 1.54 -19.61
C GLY A 79 -8.26 2.79 -19.28
N GLU A 80 -8.98 2.77 -18.14
CA GLU A 80 -9.69 3.90 -17.55
C GLU A 80 -8.77 5.05 -17.09
N MET A 81 -7.63 4.78 -16.45
CA MET A 81 -6.67 5.80 -16.02
C MET A 81 -6.00 6.48 -17.22
N LYS A 82 -5.69 5.72 -18.29
CA LYS A 82 -5.19 6.29 -19.54
C LYS A 82 -6.27 7.14 -20.24
N ALA A 83 -7.50 6.65 -20.30
CA ALA A 83 -8.63 7.38 -20.88
C ALA A 83 -8.94 8.66 -20.07
N LEU A 84 -8.92 8.59 -18.74
CA LEU A 84 -9.10 9.71 -17.84
C LEU A 84 -7.99 10.75 -18.01
N ALA A 85 -6.73 10.33 -18.08
CA ALA A 85 -5.60 11.23 -18.32
C ALA A 85 -5.75 11.97 -19.66
N ILE A 86 -6.13 11.26 -20.74
CA ILE A 86 -6.41 11.87 -22.05
C ILE A 86 -7.58 12.86 -21.96
N ALA A 87 -8.69 12.48 -21.31
CA ALA A 87 -9.85 13.34 -21.14
C ALA A 87 -9.52 14.62 -20.35
N LEU A 88 -8.70 14.52 -19.29
CA LEU A 88 -8.25 15.65 -18.49
C LEU A 88 -7.31 16.58 -19.29
N LEU A 89 -6.42 16.02 -20.11
CA LEU A 89 -5.56 16.80 -21.00
C LEU A 89 -6.37 17.53 -22.09
N GLN A 90 -7.37 16.87 -22.68
CA GLN A 90 -8.28 17.48 -23.65
C GLN A 90 -9.15 18.57 -23.02
N ALA A 91 -9.62 18.37 -21.79
CA ALA A 91 -10.38 19.37 -21.05
C ALA A 91 -9.55 20.61 -20.70
N ARG A 92 -8.25 20.43 -20.36
CA ARG A 92 -7.32 21.55 -20.14
C ARG A 92 -6.87 22.25 -21.43
N GLY A 93 -6.97 21.60 -22.58
CA GLY A 93 -6.69 22.18 -23.90
C GLY A 93 -7.77 23.11 -24.44
N ARG A 94 -8.96 23.16 -23.81
CA ARG A 94 -9.98 24.18 -24.10
C ARG A 94 -9.70 25.42 -23.25
N LYS A 95 -9.07 26.42 -23.86
CA LYS A 95 -9.10 27.79 -23.34
C LYS A 95 -10.59 28.22 -23.33
N PRO A 96 -11.20 28.59 -22.21
CA PRO A 96 -12.48 29.28 -22.28
C PRO A 96 -12.23 30.55 -23.09
N GLU A 97 -12.88 30.67 -24.25
CA GLU A 97 -12.96 31.96 -24.92
C GLU A 97 -13.58 32.95 -23.93
N PRO A 98 -12.97 34.13 -23.73
CA PRO A 98 -13.64 35.18 -22.99
C PRO A 98 -14.73 35.75 -23.91
N ASP A 99 -15.98 35.37 -23.65
CA ASP A 99 -17.14 36.12 -24.15
C ASP A 99 -17.12 37.52 -23.53
N HIS A 100 -16.58 38.51 -24.24
CA HIS A 100 -16.94 39.91 -24.01
C HIS A 100 -16.99 40.71 -25.32
N PRO A 101 -18.10 41.40 -25.63
CA PRO A 101 -18.23 42.31 -26.78
C PRO A 101 -17.41 43.60 -26.58
N PRO A 102 -17.18 44.41 -27.64
CA PRO A 102 -16.24 45.51 -27.62
C PRO A 102 -16.79 46.74 -26.89
N ASP A 103 -15.84 47.59 -26.47
CA ASP A 103 -16.00 48.91 -25.87
C ASP A 103 -16.32 48.90 -24.36
N GLU A 104 -15.38 49.39 -23.54
CA GLU A 104 -15.48 50.69 -22.86
C GLU A 104 -14.09 51.05 -22.27
N ASP A 105 -13.55 52.18 -22.73
CA ASP A 105 -12.55 53.07 -22.15
C ASP A 105 -11.56 52.53 -21.09
N LEU A 106 -10.28 52.40 -21.49
CA LEU A 106 -9.16 52.40 -20.56
C LEU A 106 -8.63 53.84 -20.39
N PRO A 107 -8.92 54.56 -19.29
CA PRO A 107 -8.04 55.59 -18.82
C PRO A 107 -7.08 54.96 -17.81
N PHE A 108 -5.79 55.02 -18.09
CA PHE A 108 -4.78 55.64 -17.22
C PHE A 108 -3.39 55.21 -17.68
N ASP A 109 -2.60 56.22 -18.03
CA ASP A 109 -1.20 56.18 -18.44
C ASP A 109 -0.37 55.19 -17.61
N THR A 110 -0.04 54.05 -18.21
CA THR A 110 1.03 53.19 -17.69
C THR A 110 2.32 53.61 -18.38
N PRO A 111 3.30 54.20 -17.69
CA PRO A 111 4.53 54.63 -18.34
C PRO A 111 5.24 53.40 -18.91
N LEU A 112 5.57 53.45 -20.20
CA LEU A 112 6.38 52.41 -20.84
C LEU A 112 7.72 52.29 -20.12
N PRO A 113 8.19 51.08 -19.76
CA PRO A 113 9.55 50.90 -19.28
C PRO A 113 10.55 51.28 -20.38
N PRO A 114 11.69 51.93 -20.04
CA PRO A 114 12.65 52.37 -21.06
C PRO A 114 13.27 51.17 -21.77
N LEU A 115 13.39 51.27 -23.09
CA LEU A 115 14.11 50.31 -23.92
C LEU A 115 15.60 50.30 -23.55
N PRO A 116 16.27 49.13 -23.55
CA PRO A 116 17.71 49.05 -23.34
C PRO A 116 18.47 49.76 -24.48
N PRO A 117 19.65 50.34 -24.19
CA PRO A 117 20.41 51.06 -25.19
C PRO A 117 20.94 50.11 -26.28
N GLU A 118 20.82 50.55 -27.52
CA GLU A 118 21.22 49.85 -28.73
C GLU A 118 22.74 49.65 -28.74
N GLU A 119 23.21 48.40 -28.74
CA GLU A 119 24.60 48.10 -29.10
C GLU A 119 24.79 48.36 -30.59
N GLY A 120 25.61 49.34 -30.93
CA GLY A 120 25.89 49.63 -32.33
C GLY A 120 26.94 50.71 -32.57
N GLY A 121 28.20 50.27 -32.71
CA GLY A 121 29.01 50.76 -33.83
C GLY A 121 30.33 51.46 -33.52
N ALA A 122 31.41 50.73 -33.84
CA ALA A 122 32.54 51.18 -34.65
C ALA A 122 33.56 52.17 -34.06
N ALA A 123 34.67 51.56 -33.64
CA ALA A 123 36.02 51.71 -34.20
C ALA A 123 36.84 53.00 -33.98
N VAL A 124 38.16 52.74 -33.81
CA VAL A 124 39.34 53.50 -34.27
C VAL A 124 40.24 54.13 -33.19
N GLU A 125 41.38 53.44 -33.00
CA GLU A 125 42.79 53.87 -32.83
C GLU A 125 43.25 54.76 -31.64
N ASP A 126 44.22 54.24 -30.86
CA ASP A 126 45.63 54.72 -30.82
C ASP A 126 46.56 53.56 -30.42
#